data_AF-A0A8B6M2B7-F1
#
_entry.id   AF-A0A8B6M2B7-F1
#
_cell.length_a   1.000
_cell.length_b   1.000
_cell.length_c   1.000
_cell.angle_alpha   90.00
_cell.angle_beta   90.00
_cell.angle_gamma   90.00
#
_symmetry.space_group_name_H-M   'P 1'
#
loop_
_entity.id
_entity.type
_entity.pdbx_description
1 polymer ?
#
loop_
_entity_poly.entity_id
_entity_poly.type
_entity_poly.pdbx_seq_one_letter_code
_entity_poly.pdbx_strand_id
1 'polypeptide(L)'
;MIDSPAARPLGPSGISAAFGKSIGGHWKLFLAEGAILVVLGILAVLAPFLAGVAATIFIGWLFLFAGVSGLIFSYQSRTAPGFWWALLSSAVALLAGIALLWSPLAGLFTLTVVLIAYFIVDGVLTILLGLEHRRELTDRWQWIVVNGVIDLVLAAILISGLPGSVLWALGLLVGIDLIFGGASIISLALAARKAAA
;
A
#
# COMPACT_ATOMS: atom_id res chain seq x y z
N MET A 1 -32.80 38.24 19.27
CA MET A 1 -31.56 38.19 18.47
C MET A 1 -30.80 36.98 18.96
N ILE A 2 -30.79 35.91 18.16
CA ILE A 2 -30.29 34.59 18.55
C ILE A 2 -28.78 34.59 18.32
N ASP A 3 -28.00 34.60 19.40
CA ASP A 3 -26.55 34.41 19.33
C ASP A 3 -26.28 32.96 18.90
N SER A 4 -26.00 32.78 17.60
CA SER A 4 -25.45 31.52 17.09
C SER A 4 -24.00 31.40 17.58
N PRO A 5 -23.63 30.40 18.39
CA PRO A 5 -22.25 30.21 18.79
C PRO A 5 -21.42 29.92 17.54
N ALA A 6 -20.54 30.86 17.18
CA ALA A 6 -19.62 30.72 16.07
C ALA A 6 -18.81 29.42 16.23
N ALA A 7 -18.99 28.50 15.27
CA ALA A 7 -18.20 27.28 15.18
C ALA A 7 -16.72 27.67 15.03
N ARG A 8 -15.95 27.50 16.11
CA ARG A 8 -14.51 27.79 16.09
C ARG A 8 -13.83 26.84 15.08
N PRO A 9 -12.99 27.35 14.16
CA PRO A 9 -12.22 26.49 13.28
C PRO A 9 -11.30 25.60 14.13
N LEU A 10 -11.38 24.29 13.92
CA LEU A 10 -10.55 23.30 14.59
C LEU A 10 -9.10 23.47 14.11
N GLY A 11 -8.23 23.99 14.97
CA GLY A 11 -6.79 24.00 14.71
C GLY A 11 -6.21 22.57 14.58
N PRO A 12 -4.93 22.41 14.17
CA PRO A 12 -4.29 21.09 13.97
C PRO A 12 -4.39 20.14 15.18
N SER A 13 -4.39 20.70 16.39
CA SER A 13 -4.61 19.99 17.65
C SER A 13 -6.05 19.52 17.85
N GLY A 14 -7.03 20.29 17.36
CA GLY A 14 -8.46 19.93 17.39
C GLY A 14 -8.80 18.79 16.43
N ILE A 15 -8.15 18.73 15.26
CA ILE A 15 -8.31 17.63 14.30
C ILE A 15 -7.73 16.33 14.87
N SER A 16 -6.52 16.38 15.44
CA SER A 16 -5.89 15.22 16.08
C SER A 16 -6.68 14.70 17.28
N ALA A 17 -7.25 15.61 18.09
CA ALA A 17 -8.09 15.26 19.22
C ALA A 17 -9.46 14.66 18.79
N ALA A 18 -10.05 15.17 17.72
CA ALA A 18 -11.29 14.62 17.15
C ALA A 18 -11.07 13.22 16.56
N PHE A 19 -9.96 13.01 15.83
CA PHE A 19 -9.53 11.69 15.36
C PHE A 19 -9.30 10.72 16.52
N GLY A 20 -8.55 11.14 17.55
CA GLY A 20 -8.29 10.33 18.74
C GLY A 20 -9.56 9.92 19.48
N LYS A 21 -10.55 10.82 19.61
CA LYS A 21 -11.86 10.49 20.20
C LYS A 21 -12.69 9.51 19.35
N SER A 22 -12.66 9.63 18.03
CA SER A 22 -13.38 8.72 17.12
C SER A 22 -12.81 7.29 17.20
N ILE A 23 -11.48 7.16 17.23
CA ILE A 23 -10.78 5.88 17.40
C ILE A 23 -10.98 5.32 18.82
N GLY A 24 -10.93 6.18 19.84
CA GLY A 24 -11.15 5.80 21.24
C GLY A 24 -12.53 5.19 21.50
N GLY A 25 -13.57 5.61 20.77
CA GLY A 25 -14.91 5.02 20.85
C GLY A 25 -15.00 3.60 20.27
N HIS A 26 -14.17 3.27 19.29
CA HIS A 26 -14.17 1.99 18.57
C HIS A 26 -12.85 1.22 18.71
N TRP A 27 -12.05 1.48 19.74
CA TRP A 27 -10.70 0.91 19.88
C TRP A 27 -10.67 -0.63 19.82
N LYS A 28 -11.75 -1.29 20.25
CA LYS A 28 -11.91 -2.75 20.16
C LYS A 28 -12.03 -3.25 18.72
N LEU A 29 -12.68 -2.50 17.83
CA LEU A 29 -12.80 -2.84 16.40
C LEU A 29 -11.45 -2.74 15.72
N PHE A 30 -10.70 -1.65 15.94
CA PHE A 30 -9.35 -1.49 15.41
C PHE A 30 -8.39 -2.56 15.96
N LEU A 31 -8.49 -2.90 17.25
CA LEU A 31 -7.70 -3.99 17.82
C LEU A 31 -8.03 -5.34 17.17
N ALA A 32 -9.30 -5.63 16.93
CA ALA A 32 -9.74 -6.85 16.26
C ALA A 32 -9.27 -6.90 14.80
N GLU A 33 -9.40 -5.79 14.07
CA GLU A 33 -8.92 -5.65 12.69
C GLU A 33 -7.41 -5.90 12.60
N GLY A 34 -6.62 -5.23 13.46
CA GLY A 34 -5.18 -5.43 13.51
C GLY A 34 -4.79 -6.87 13.89
N ALA A 35 -5.50 -7.50 14.83
CA ALA A 35 -5.28 -8.91 15.18
C ALA A 35 -5.60 -9.86 14.02
N ILE A 36 -6.69 -9.61 13.30
CA ILE A 36 -7.05 -10.38 12.09
C ILE A 36 -5.94 -10.25 11.05
N LEU A 37 -5.44 -9.04 10.79
CA LEU A 37 -4.36 -8.79 9.84
C LEU A 37 -3.07 -9.52 10.22
N VAL A 38 -2.68 -9.52 11.50
CA VAL A 38 -1.50 -10.26 11.97
C VAL A 38 -1.67 -11.77 11.76
N VAL A 39 -2.84 -12.34 12.11
CA VAL A 39 -3.11 -13.76 11.90
C VAL A 39 -3.07 -14.10 10.41
N LEU A 40 -3.70 -13.27 9.57
CA LEU A 40 -3.74 -13.46 8.13
C LEU A 40 -2.34 -13.33 7.51
N GLY A 41 -1.52 -12.42 8.01
CA GLY A 41 -0.12 -12.26 7.63
C GLY A 41 0.76 -13.45 8.03
N ILE A 42 0.57 -14.03 9.23
CA ILE A 42 1.24 -15.27 9.63
C ILE A 42 0.84 -16.42 8.71
N LEU A 43 -0.46 -16.58 8.42
CA LEU A 43 -0.94 -17.60 7.47
C LEU A 43 -0.35 -17.39 6.07
N ALA A 44 -0.22 -16.13 5.63
CA ALA A 44 0.39 -15.79 4.35
C ALA A 44 1.88 -16.15 4.29
N VAL A 45 2.62 -15.95 5.39
CA VAL A 45 4.03 -16.39 5.49
C VAL A 45 4.16 -17.92 5.47
N LEU A 46 3.24 -18.64 6.10
CA LEU A 46 3.24 -20.11 6.12
C LEU A 46 2.83 -20.73 4.77
N ALA A 47 1.98 -20.04 4.01
CA ALA A 47 1.50 -20.48 2.70
C ALA A 47 1.69 -19.37 1.64
N PRO A 48 2.95 -19.03 1.28
CA PRO A 48 3.23 -17.87 0.44
C PRO A 48 2.67 -18.01 -0.98
N PHE A 49 2.59 -19.23 -1.50
CA PHE A 49 1.94 -19.44 -2.81
C PHE A 49 0.46 -19.05 -2.80
N LEU A 50 -0.30 -19.47 -1.79
CA LEU A 50 -1.71 -19.11 -1.65
C LEU A 50 -1.86 -17.60 -1.43
N ALA A 51 -1.00 -17.00 -0.61
CA ALA A 51 -0.99 -15.57 -0.36
C ALA A 51 -0.74 -14.75 -1.63
N GLY A 52 0.25 -15.14 -2.43
CA GLY A 52 0.56 -14.48 -3.70
C GLY A 52 -0.61 -14.55 -4.68
N VAL A 53 -1.24 -15.73 -4.82
CA VAL A 53 -2.43 -15.89 -5.69
C VAL A 53 -3.59 -15.05 -5.17
N ALA A 54 -3.87 -15.09 -3.86
CA ALA A 54 -4.92 -14.29 -3.24
C ALA A 54 -4.70 -12.78 -3.43
N ALA A 55 -3.47 -12.30 -3.24
CA ALA A 55 -3.09 -10.91 -3.48
C ALA A 55 -3.27 -10.53 -4.95
N THR A 56 -2.88 -11.40 -5.88
CA THR A 56 -3.06 -11.17 -7.33
C THR A 56 -4.54 -11.05 -7.69
N ILE A 57 -5.39 -11.93 -7.16
CA ILE A 57 -6.85 -11.88 -7.35
C ILE A 57 -7.43 -10.60 -6.76
N PHE A 58 -7.00 -10.24 -5.55
CA PHE A 58 -7.44 -9.02 -4.88
C PHE A 58 -7.09 -7.76 -5.70
N ILE A 59 -5.85 -7.67 -6.19
CA ILE A 59 -5.41 -6.58 -7.08
C ILE A 59 -6.22 -6.57 -8.38
N GLY A 60 -6.50 -7.75 -8.97
CA GLY A 60 -7.36 -7.87 -10.15
C GLY A 60 -8.75 -7.26 -9.94
N TRP A 61 -9.37 -7.51 -8.78
CA TRP A 61 -10.64 -6.88 -8.40
C TRP A 61 -10.52 -5.38 -8.21
N LEU A 62 -9.47 -4.88 -7.55
CA LEU A 62 -9.24 -3.44 -7.43
C LEU A 62 -9.14 -2.76 -8.79
N PHE A 63 -8.43 -3.38 -9.73
CA PHE A 63 -8.30 -2.88 -11.10
C PHE A 63 -9.63 -2.89 -11.86
N LEU A 64 -10.48 -3.90 -11.66
CA LEU A 64 -11.84 -3.91 -12.21
C LEU A 64 -12.67 -2.74 -11.66
N PHE A 65 -12.71 -2.55 -10.34
CA PHE A 65 -13.48 -1.46 -9.74
C PHE A 65 -12.95 -0.08 -10.16
N ALA A 66 -11.63 0.07 -10.23
CA ALA A 66 -10.98 1.29 -10.74
C ALA A 66 -11.32 1.53 -12.21
N GLY A 67 -11.30 0.49 -13.06
CA GLY A 67 -11.66 0.58 -14.47
C GLY A 67 -13.14 0.95 -14.67
N VAL A 68 -14.06 0.30 -13.94
CA VAL A 68 -15.50 0.60 -14.01
C VAL A 68 -15.80 2.00 -13.51
N SER A 69 -15.27 2.40 -12.35
CA SER A 69 -15.44 3.76 -11.84
C SER A 69 -14.83 4.80 -12.79
N GLY A 70 -13.64 4.55 -13.31
CA GLY A 70 -12.97 5.41 -14.28
C GLY A 70 -13.77 5.59 -15.58
N LEU A 71 -14.41 4.52 -16.07
CA LEU A 71 -15.35 4.62 -17.20
C LEU A 71 -16.56 5.50 -16.87
N ILE A 72 -17.17 5.32 -15.70
CA ILE A 72 -18.31 6.14 -15.26
C ILE A 72 -17.92 7.62 -15.19
N PHE A 73 -16.77 7.95 -14.56
CA PHE A 73 -16.25 9.31 -14.47
C PHE A 73 -15.90 9.89 -15.84
N SER A 74 -15.25 9.11 -16.71
CA SER A 74 -14.93 9.55 -18.07
C SER A 74 -16.19 9.88 -18.85
N TYR A 75 -17.26 9.08 -18.70
CA TYR A 75 -18.56 9.37 -19.31
C TYR A 75 -19.21 10.66 -18.78
N GLN A 76 -18.95 11.03 -17.52
CA GLN A 76 -19.50 12.23 -16.88
C GLN A 76 -18.68 13.50 -17.19
N SER A 77 -17.38 13.35 -17.47
CA SER A 77 -16.43 14.45 -17.75
C SER A 77 -16.03 14.56 -19.23
N ARG A 78 -16.96 14.27 -20.16
CA ARG A 78 -16.71 14.31 -21.62
C ARG A 78 -16.21 15.66 -22.15
N THR A 79 -16.41 16.74 -21.42
CA THR A 79 -15.99 18.12 -21.78
C THR A 79 -14.66 18.54 -21.15
N ALA A 80 -14.03 17.71 -20.32
CA ALA A 80 -12.77 18.04 -19.67
C ALA A 80 -11.55 17.80 -20.59
N PRO A 81 -10.56 18.70 -20.61
CA PRO A 81 -9.29 18.45 -21.30
C PRO A 81 -8.58 17.27 -20.63
N GLY A 82 -8.41 16.17 -21.37
CA GLY A 82 -7.84 14.91 -20.85
C GLY A 82 -8.76 13.68 -20.94
N PHE A 83 -10.00 13.84 -21.44
CA PHE A 83 -10.97 12.75 -21.62
C PHE A 83 -10.39 11.49 -22.28
N TRP A 84 -9.65 11.63 -23.38
CA TRP A 84 -9.05 10.49 -24.09
C TRP A 84 -8.03 9.73 -23.24
N TRP A 85 -7.27 10.43 -22.40
CA TRP A 85 -6.29 9.82 -21.52
C TRP A 85 -6.95 9.08 -20.37
N ALA A 86 -7.99 9.66 -19.77
CA ALA A 86 -8.80 9.03 -18.73
C ALA A 86 -9.55 7.79 -19.25
N LEU A 87 -10.05 7.85 -20.48
CA LEU A 87 -10.73 6.72 -21.11
C LEU A 87 -9.75 5.58 -21.39
N LEU A 88 -8.57 5.89 -21.92
CA LEU A 88 -7.52 4.91 -22.17
C LEU A 88 -7.05 4.27 -20.85
N SER A 89 -6.77 5.06 -19.81
CA SER A 89 -6.33 4.53 -18.52
C SER A 89 -7.40 3.63 -17.86
N SER A 90 -8.68 4.01 -17.97
CA SER A 90 -9.79 3.20 -17.45
C SER A 90 -9.95 1.89 -18.21
N ALA A 91 -9.81 1.91 -19.54
CA ALA A 91 -9.82 0.72 -20.37
C ALA A 91 -8.64 -0.22 -20.05
N VAL A 92 -7.43 0.34 -19.90
CA VAL A 92 -6.24 -0.42 -19.50
C VAL A 92 -6.43 -1.04 -18.12
N ALA A 93 -6.93 -0.29 -17.14
CA ALA A 93 -7.21 -0.81 -15.80
C ALA A 93 -8.21 -1.97 -15.83
N LEU A 94 -9.30 -1.83 -16.60
CA LEU A 94 -10.30 -2.88 -16.75
C LEU A 94 -9.70 -4.13 -17.41
N LEU A 95 -8.98 -3.98 -18.52
CA LEU A 95 -8.35 -5.10 -19.22
C LEU A 95 -7.30 -5.81 -18.37
N ALA A 96 -6.49 -5.05 -17.63
CA ALA A 96 -5.51 -5.60 -16.70
C ALA A 96 -6.20 -6.36 -15.55
N GLY A 97 -7.29 -5.82 -15.00
CA GLY A 97 -8.09 -6.51 -13.98
C GLY A 97 -8.68 -7.84 -14.48
N ILE A 98 -9.26 -7.85 -15.69
CA ILE A 98 -9.75 -9.08 -16.34
C ILE A 98 -8.62 -10.08 -16.55
N ALA A 99 -7.47 -9.64 -17.08
CA ALA A 99 -6.33 -10.50 -17.35
C ALA A 99 -5.76 -11.14 -16.06
N LEU A 100 -5.66 -10.37 -14.97
CA LEU A 100 -5.21 -10.85 -13.66
C LEU A 100 -6.15 -11.93 -13.10
N LEU A 101 -7.47 -11.77 -13.27
CA LEU A 101 -8.45 -12.74 -12.78
C LEU A 101 -8.55 -13.99 -13.66
N TRP A 102 -8.31 -13.85 -14.97
CA TRP A 102 -8.34 -14.98 -15.91
C TRP A 102 -7.14 -15.91 -15.74
N SER A 103 -5.95 -15.34 -15.50
CA SER A 103 -4.74 -16.10 -15.21
C SER A 103 -3.99 -15.51 -14.02
N PRO A 104 -4.40 -15.84 -12.78
CA PRO A 104 -3.73 -15.36 -11.58
C PRO A 104 -2.25 -15.77 -11.52
N LEU A 105 -1.87 -16.90 -12.11
CA LEU A 105 -0.47 -17.33 -12.15
C LEU A 105 0.37 -16.41 -13.06
N ALA A 106 -0.14 -16.04 -14.23
CA ALA A 106 0.55 -15.07 -15.10
C ALA A 106 0.55 -13.66 -14.46
N GLY A 107 -0.51 -13.33 -13.74
CA GLY A 107 -0.61 -12.13 -12.92
C GLY A 107 0.47 -12.05 -11.85
N LEU A 108 0.68 -13.13 -11.11
CA LEU A 108 1.72 -13.25 -10.10
C LEU A 108 3.11 -13.02 -10.69
N PHE A 109 3.38 -13.61 -11.86
CA PHE A 109 4.63 -13.40 -12.59
C PHE A 109 4.82 -11.93 -12.97
N THR A 110 3.79 -11.34 -13.58
CA THR A 110 3.83 -9.94 -14.04
C THR A 110 4.02 -8.98 -12.86
N LEU A 111 3.29 -9.18 -11.76
CA LEU A 111 3.42 -8.38 -10.54
C LEU A 111 4.80 -8.53 -9.91
N THR A 112 5.40 -9.73 -9.95
CA THR A 112 6.77 -9.95 -9.44
C THR A 112 7.78 -9.19 -10.27
N VAL A 113 7.66 -9.22 -11.60
CA VAL A 113 8.56 -8.47 -12.50
C VAL A 113 8.42 -6.96 -12.29
N VAL A 114 7.19 -6.45 -12.15
CA VAL A 114 6.95 -5.04 -11.83
C VAL A 114 7.57 -4.67 -10.49
N LEU A 115 7.44 -5.52 -9.48
CA LEU A 115 8.04 -5.31 -8.18
C LEU A 115 9.58 -5.30 -8.23
N ILE A 116 10.20 -6.21 -8.99
CA ILE A 116 11.65 -6.20 -9.23
C ILE A 116 12.08 -4.87 -9.85
N ALA A 117 11.38 -4.43 -10.90
CA ALA A 117 11.67 -3.16 -11.55
C ALA A 117 11.52 -1.98 -10.58
N TYR A 118 10.48 -2.00 -9.73
CA TYR A 118 10.28 -1.01 -8.69
C TYR A 118 11.45 -0.95 -7.71
N PHE A 119 11.89 -2.08 -7.14
CA PHE A 119 13.02 -2.11 -6.22
C PHE A 119 14.34 -1.64 -6.86
N ILE A 120 14.55 -1.91 -8.14
CA ILE A 120 15.73 -1.39 -8.85
C ILE A 120 15.66 0.14 -8.95
N VAL A 121 14.53 0.69 -9.41
CA VAL A 121 14.38 2.14 -9.56
C VAL A 121 14.45 2.84 -8.21
N ASP A 122 13.69 2.36 -7.22
CA ASP A 122 13.68 2.91 -5.87
C ASP A 122 15.07 2.85 -5.23
N GLY A 123 15.72 1.69 -5.28
CA GLY A 123 17.07 1.52 -4.73
C GLY A 123 18.10 2.47 -5.35
N VAL A 124 18.09 2.63 -6.68
CA VAL A 124 18.99 3.58 -7.36
C VAL A 124 18.68 5.02 -6.96
N LEU A 125 17.42 5.44 -7.00
CA LEU A 125 17.02 6.81 -6.65
C LEU A 125 17.34 7.12 -5.18
N THR A 126 17.05 6.21 -4.26
CA THR A 126 17.29 6.34 -2.82
C THR A 126 18.80 6.45 -2.53
N ILE A 127 19.65 5.68 -3.22
CA ILE A 127 21.11 5.82 -3.11
C ILE A 127 21.57 7.19 -3.62
N LEU A 128 21.10 7.62 -4.79
CA LEU A 128 21.45 8.92 -5.37
C LEU A 128 21.06 10.07 -4.43
N LEU A 129 19.84 10.04 -3.90
CA LEU A 129 19.33 11.03 -2.94
C LEU A 129 20.16 11.07 -1.65
N GLY A 130 20.53 9.90 -1.11
CA GLY A 130 21.38 9.81 0.06
C GLY A 130 22.78 10.39 -0.17
N LEU A 131 23.35 10.16 -1.36
CA LEU A 131 24.67 10.70 -1.74
C LEU A 131 24.65 12.21 -2.03
N GLU A 132 23.55 12.72 -2.57
CA GLU A 132 23.37 14.15 -2.87
C GLU A 132 23.18 14.97 -1.58
N HIS A 133 22.37 14.49 -0.65
CA HIS A 133 22.10 15.16 0.62
C HIS A 133 23.11 14.82 1.74
N ARG A 134 24.25 14.20 1.39
CA ARG A 134 25.31 13.82 2.35
C ARG A 134 25.87 14.98 3.18
N ARG A 135 25.72 16.22 2.71
CA ARG A 135 26.17 17.45 3.38
C ARG A 135 25.12 18.09 4.28
N GLU A 136 23.84 17.80 4.07
CA GLU A 136 22.71 18.42 4.78
C GLU A 136 22.12 17.49 5.84
N LEU A 137 22.23 16.17 5.64
CA LEU A 137 21.68 15.13 6.52
C LEU A 137 22.81 14.38 7.25
N THR A 138 23.60 15.10 8.06
CA THR A 138 24.82 14.58 8.71
C THR A 138 24.61 13.28 9.50
N ASP A 139 23.42 13.04 10.07
CA ASP A 139 23.14 11.84 10.88
C ASP A 139 22.25 10.77 10.20
N ARG A 140 21.62 11.06 9.06
CA ARG A 140 20.63 10.13 8.45
C ARG A 140 20.97 9.64 7.05
N TRP A 141 21.92 10.28 6.35
CA TRP A 141 22.21 9.93 4.97
C TRP A 141 22.67 8.47 4.80
N GLN A 142 23.41 7.93 5.78
CA GLN A 142 23.87 6.54 5.78
C GLN A 142 22.71 5.55 5.80
N TRP A 143 21.67 5.83 6.60
CA TRP A 143 20.47 4.99 6.67
C TRP A 143 19.68 5.01 5.37
N ILE A 144 19.63 6.15 4.69
CA ILE A 144 18.99 6.29 3.38
C ILE A 144 19.74 5.43 2.35
N VAL A 145 21.07 5.54 2.28
CA VAL A 145 21.87 4.72 1.35
C VAL A 145 21.76 3.23 1.65
N VAL A 146 21.80 2.84 2.94
CA VAL A 146 21.60 1.44 3.34
C VAL A 146 20.24 0.92 2.89
N ASN A 147 19.17 1.71 3.00
CA ASN A 147 17.85 1.32 2.50
C ASN A 147 17.88 1.05 0.99
N GLY A 148 18.44 1.97 0.19
CA GLY A 148 18.52 1.75 -1.25
C GLY A 148 19.41 0.56 -1.64
N VAL A 149 20.46 0.25 -0.87
CA VAL A 149 21.24 -0.99 -1.06
C VAL A 149 20.40 -2.23 -0.74
N ILE A 150 19.58 -2.19 0.31
CA ILE A 150 18.66 -3.28 0.65
C ILE A 150 17.69 -3.53 -0.51
N ASP A 151 17.11 -2.49 -1.10
CA ASP A 151 16.19 -2.62 -2.24
C ASP A 151 16.88 -3.28 -3.45
N LEU A 152 18.12 -2.89 -3.77
CA LEU A 152 18.90 -3.53 -4.83
C LEU A 152 19.23 -5.00 -4.53
N VAL A 153 19.55 -5.33 -3.28
CA VAL A 153 19.79 -6.71 -2.85
C VAL A 153 18.51 -7.54 -2.97
N LEU A 154 17.36 -7.00 -2.56
CA LEU A 154 16.06 -7.65 -2.71
C LEU A 154 15.76 -7.92 -4.20
N ALA A 155 15.96 -6.92 -5.06
CA ALA A 155 15.80 -7.10 -6.50
C ALA A 155 16.72 -8.20 -7.07
N ALA A 156 17.99 -8.24 -6.67
CA ALA A 156 18.94 -9.27 -7.09
C ALA A 156 18.51 -10.67 -6.62
N ILE A 157 18.06 -10.80 -5.37
CA ILE A 157 17.52 -12.06 -4.83
C ILE A 157 16.31 -12.51 -5.64
N LEU A 158 15.35 -11.61 -5.88
CA LEU A 158 14.15 -11.89 -6.67
C LEU A 158 14.50 -12.37 -8.09
N ILE A 159 15.41 -11.69 -8.78
CA ILE A 159 15.89 -12.04 -10.13
C ILE A 159 16.56 -13.41 -10.13
N SER A 160 17.47 -13.66 -9.18
CA SER A 160 18.24 -14.91 -9.11
C SER A 160 17.38 -16.14 -8.88
N GLY A 161 16.21 -15.96 -8.26
CA GLY A 161 15.27 -17.03 -8.02
C GLY A 161 14.27 -17.30 -9.16
N LEU A 162 14.23 -16.49 -10.20
CA LEU A 162 13.31 -16.73 -11.34
C LEU A 162 13.71 -18.03 -12.06
N PRO A 163 12.77 -18.94 -12.39
CA PRO A 163 11.31 -18.79 -12.31
C PRO A 163 10.65 -19.36 -11.02
N GLY A 164 11.42 -19.98 -10.12
CA GLY A 164 10.89 -20.61 -8.90
C GLY A 164 10.52 -19.64 -7.77
N SER A 165 11.13 -18.45 -7.72
CA SER A 165 10.91 -17.43 -6.68
C SER A 165 9.59 -16.69 -6.79
N VAL A 166 9.01 -16.65 -7.98
CA VAL A 166 7.70 -16.04 -8.27
C VAL A 166 6.63 -16.58 -7.34
N LEU A 167 6.73 -17.88 -7.02
CA LEU A 167 5.72 -18.60 -6.26
C LEU A 167 5.71 -18.25 -4.78
N TRP A 168 6.82 -17.72 -4.22
CA TRP A 168 6.91 -17.46 -2.78
C TRP A 168 7.23 -16.00 -2.43
N ALA A 169 7.94 -15.27 -3.29
CA ALA A 169 8.43 -13.94 -2.94
C ALA A 169 7.29 -12.93 -2.73
N LEU A 170 6.33 -12.86 -3.66
CA LEU A 170 5.16 -11.99 -3.49
C LEU A 170 4.31 -12.35 -2.28
N GLY A 171 4.10 -13.64 -2.03
CA GLY A 171 3.33 -14.10 -0.88
C GLY A 171 3.98 -13.76 0.46
N LEU A 172 5.30 -13.95 0.56
CA LEU A 172 6.05 -13.54 1.74
C LEU A 172 6.00 -12.04 1.95
N LEU A 173 6.20 -11.25 0.90
CA LEU A 173 6.13 -9.79 1.01
C LEU A 173 4.76 -9.32 1.47
N VAL A 174 3.68 -9.86 0.89
CA VAL A 174 2.31 -9.58 1.33
C VAL A 174 2.09 -10.01 2.77
N GLY A 175 2.56 -11.20 3.16
CA GLY A 175 2.42 -11.68 4.54
C GLY A 175 3.15 -10.82 5.56
N ILE A 176 4.38 -10.40 5.23
CA ILE A 176 5.16 -9.47 6.05
C ILE A 176 4.43 -8.12 6.16
N ASP A 177 3.97 -7.55 5.04
CA ASP A 177 3.24 -6.29 5.01
C ASP A 177 1.97 -6.33 5.88
N LEU A 178 1.19 -7.42 5.80
CA LEU A 178 0.01 -7.63 6.65
C LEU A 178 0.35 -7.71 8.14
N ILE A 179 1.47 -8.34 8.51
CA ILE A 179 1.94 -8.39 9.91
C ILE A 179 2.30 -6.99 10.40
N PHE A 180 3.09 -6.24 9.63
CA PHE A 180 3.49 -4.88 9.99
C PHE A 180 2.30 -3.92 10.03
N GLY A 181 1.42 -3.98 9.04
CA GLY A 181 0.18 -3.20 8.99
C GLY A 181 -0.73 -3.51 10.18
N GLY A 182 -0.94 -4.79 10.50
CA GLY A 182 -1.71 -5.21 11.67
C GLY A 182 -1.11 -4.74 12.98
N ALA A 183 0.21 -4.88 13.15
CA ALA A 183 0.93 -4.39 14.34
C ALA A 183 0.82 -2.86 14.50
N SER A 184 0.85 -2.11 13.39
CA SER A 184 0.67 -0.66 13.38
C SER A 184 -0.75 -0.27 13.85
N ILE A 185 -1.79 -0.92 13.32
CA ILE A 185 -3.19 -0.68 13.73
C ILE A 185 -3.40 -1.03 15.20
N ILE A 186 -2.85 -2.15 15.68
CA ILE A 186 -2.89 -2.53 17.10
C ILE A 186 -2.24 -1.44 17.96
N SER A 187 -1.08 -0.95 17.56
CA SER A 187 -0.35 0.11 18.28
C SER A 187 -1.17 1.40 18.36
N LEU A 188 -1.82 1.79 17.26
CA LEU A 188 -2.71 2.95 17.21
C LEU A 188 -3.95 2.76 18.10
N ALA A 189 -4.58 1.58 18.07
CA ALA A 189 -5.73 1.26 18.90
C ALA A 189 -5.41 1.32 20.40
N LEU A 190 -4.24 0.79 20.79
CA LEU A 190 -3.75 0.85 22.18
C LEU A 190 -3.41 2.28 22.61
N ALA A 191 -2.77 3.07 21.73
CA ALA A 191 -2.48 4.47 22.00
C ALA A 191 -3.77 5.30 22.15
N ALA A 192 -4.77 5.07 21.30
CA ALA A 192 -6.08 5.72 21.38
C ALA A 192 -6.84 5.32 22.65
N ARG A 193 -6.77 4.05 23.07
CA ARG A 193 -7.32 3.61 24.37
C ARG A 193 -6.66 4.34 25.53
N LYS A 194 -5.33 4.47 25.52
CA LYS A 194 -4.58 5.15 26.59
C LYS A 194 -4.86 6.65 26.64
N ALA A 195 -5.15 7.28 25.50
CA ALA A 195 -5.54 8.69 25.42
C ALA A 195 -7.00 8.95 25.82
N ALA A 196 -7.86 7.92 25.80
CA ALA A 196 -9.26 7.98 26.18
C ALA A 196 -9.54 7.54 27.64
N ALA A 197 -8.56 6.92 28.30
CA ALA A 197 -8.59 6.50 29.70
C ALA A 197 -8.02 7.59 30.61
#